data_AF-K0SDT5-F1
#
_entry.id   AF-K0SDT5-F1
#
_cell.length_a   1.000
_cell.length_b   1.000
_cell.length_c   1.000
_cell.angle_alpha   90.00
_cell.angle_beta   90.00
_cell.angle_gamma   90.00
#
_symmetry.space_group_name_H-M   'P 1'
#
loop_
_entity.id
_entity.type
_entity.pdbx_description
1 polymer ?
#
loop_
_entity_poly.entity_id
_entity_poly.type
_entity_poly.pdbx_seq_one_letter_code
_entity_poly.pdbx_strand_id
1 'polypeptide(L)'
;MYGPGGHLRLDLTRSVEHYEKAAMSSYVMARFSLSVLEYNDGRKHLALQHFLISAKLGHTDSLRNINCLLKEGIATKADYDGALQGHEAATEEMSSPTRDEAKVMGWRKITTCAGSP
;
A
#
# COMPACT_ATOMS: atom_id res chain seq x y z
N MET A 1 -28.24 19.66 -24.94
CA MET A 1 -28.54 18.68 -23.88
C MET A 1 -27.20 18.11 -23.41
N TYR A 2 -26.66 18.62 -22.30
CA TYR A 2 -25.38 18.14 -21.76
C TYR A 2 -25.63 16.80 -21.06
N GLY A 3 -25.11 15.69 -21.60
CA GLY A 3 -25.17 14.40 -20.93
C GLY A 3 -24.12 14.32 -19.82
N PRO A 4 -24.48 14.34 -18.53
CA PRO A 4 -23.50 14.38 -17.44
C PRO A 4 -23.37 12.97 -16.87
N GLY A 5 -22.64 12.10 -17.57
CA GLY A 5 -22.48 10.71 -17.13
C GLY A 5 -21.06 10.17 -17.21
N GLY A 6 -20.23 10.68 -18.12
CA GLY A 6 -18.87 10.18 -18.34
C GLY A 6 -17.86 10.72 -17.32
N HIS A 7 -17.85 12.03 -17.09
CA HIS A 7 -16.89 12.69 -16.18
C HIS A 7 -17.11 12.28 -14.72
N LEU A 8 -18.38 12.21 -14.28
CA LEU A 8 -18.74 11.86 -12.90
C LEU A 8 -18.27 10.44 -12.52
N ARG A 9 -18.33 9.50 -13.46
CA ARG A 9 -17.98 8.09 -13.23
C ARG A 9 -16.47 7.88 -13.16
N LEU A 10 -15.70 8.63 -13.94
CA LEU A 10 -14.23 8.60 -13.94
C LEU A 10 -13.66 9.30 -12.70
N ASP A 11 -14.29 10.41 -12.27
CA ASP A 11 -13.98 11.07 -11.00
C ASP A 11 -14.33 10.21 -9.80
N LEU A 12 -15.46 9.47 -9.82
CA LEU A 12 -15.79 8.57 -8.71
C LEU A 12 -14.75 7.48 -8.53
N THR A 13 -14.28 6.85 -9.63
CA THR A 13 -13.27 5.80 -9.54
C THR A 13 -11.94 6.35 -9.05
N ARG A 14 -11.46 7.48 -9.60
CA ARG A 14 -10.24 8.15 -9.09
C ARG A 14 -10.37 8.55 -7.63
N SER A 15 -11.54 9.03 -7.24
CA SER A 15 -11.87 9.39 -5.87
C SER A 15 -11.77 8.17 -4.93
N VAL A 16 -12.37 7.04 -5.28
CA VAL A 16 -12.28 5.79 -4.51
C VAL A 16 -10.83 5.32 -4.37
N GLU A 17 -10.04 5.35 -5.45
CA GLU A 17 -8.63 4.97 -5.41
C GLU A 17 -7.79 5.86 -4.48
N HIS A 18 -8.07 7.17 -4.46
CA HIS A 18 -7.42 8.10 -3.55
C HIS A 18 -7.81 7.84 -2.10
N TYR A 19 -9.08 7.53 -1.83
CA TYR A 19 -9.54 7.19 -0.48
C TYR A 19 -8.99 5.85 0.01
N GLU A 20 -8.92 4.83 -0.84
CA GLU A 20 -8.31 3.54 -0.50
C GLU A 20 -6.83 3.68 -0.16
N LYS A 21 -6.08 4.43 -0.97
CA LYS A 21 -4.66 4.73 -0.69
C LYS A 21 -4.51 5.48 0.63
N ALA A 22 -5.32 6.51 0.86
CA ALA A 22 -5.29 7.26 2.11
C ALA A 22 -5.64 6.39 3.33
N ALA A 23 -6.62 5.49 3.20
CA ALA A 23 -7.01 4.57 4.27
C ALA A 23 -5.89 3.55 4.57
N MET A 24 -5.29 2.96 3.54
CA MET A 24 -4.15 2.06 3.68
C MET A 24 -2.95 2.77 4.32
N SER A 25 -2.59 3.96 3.83
CA SER A 25 -1.49 4.75 4.40
C SER A 25 -1.76 5.13 5.86
N SER A 26 -2.99 5.53 6.21
CA SER A 26 -3.38 5.84 7.58
C SER A 26 -3.21 4.63 8.51
N TYR A 27 -3.66 3.45 8.08
CA TYR A 27 -3.49 2.21 8.83
C TYR A 27 -2.02 1.83 9.04
N VAL A 28 -1.19 1.98 8.00
CA VAL A 28 0.25 1.74 8.06
C VAL A 28 0.94 2.69 9.05
N MET A 29 0.58 3.98 9.02
CA MET A 29 1.12 4.99 9.93
C MET A 29 0.72 4.75 11.39
N ALA A 30 -0.54 4.34 11.63
CA ALA A 30 -1.00 3.98 12.96
C ALA A 30 -0.21 2.80 13.52
N ARG A 31 0.02 1.77 12.69
CA ARG A 31 0.81 0.60 13.07
C ARG A 31 2.27 0.96 13.35
N PHE A 32 2.87 1.79 12.51
CA PHE A 32 4.24 2.29 12.72
C PHE A 32 4.38 3.06 14.05
N SER A 33 3.40 3.92 14.34
CA SER A 33 3.39 4.70 15.57
C SER A 33 3.29 3.80 16.81
N LEU A 34 2.48 2.74 16.74
CA LEU A 34 2.42 1.71 17.77
C LEU A 34 3.78 1.01 17.96
N SER A 35 4.45 0.62 16.87
CA SER A 35 5.78 0.00 16.96
C SER A 35 6.78 0.89 17.70
N VAL A 36 6.75 2.20 17.44
CA VAL A 36 7.65 3.17 18.09
C VAL A 36 7.37 3.26 19.59
N LEU A 37 6.09 3.27 19.98
CA LEU A 37 5.72 3.25 21.40
C LEU A 37 6.20 1.98 22.08
N GLU A 38 6.02 0.81 21.46
CA GLU A 38 6.48 -0.47 22.00
C GLU A 38 8.01 -0.56 22.07
N TYR A 39 8.71 0.01 21.10
CA TYR A 39 10.18 0.10 21.12
C TYR A 39 10.66 0.93 22.32
N ASN A 40 10.03 2.09 22.54
CA ASN A 40 10.36 2.98 23.66
C ASN A 40 10.01 2.36 25.02
N ASP A 41 8.98 1.52 25.07
CA ASP A 41 8.58 0.76 26.26
C ASP A 41 9.46 -0.50 26.50
N GLY A 42 10.51 -0.70 25.68
CA GLY A 42 11.42 -1.84 25.78
C GLY A 42 10.87 -3.14 25.21
N ARG A 43 9.65 -3.16 24.68
CA ARG A 43 9.00 -4.30 24.01
C ARG A 43 9.46 -4.43 22.55
N LYS A 44 10.79 -4.51 22.38
CA LYS A 44 11.47 -4.45 21.08
C LYS A 44 11.09 -5.57 20.11
N HIS A 45 10.77 -6.77 20.60
CA HIS A 45 10.30 -7.88 19.76
C HIS A 45 8.90 -7.65 19.18
N LEU A 46 8.00 -6.98 19.91
CA LEU A 46 6.68 -6.60 19.39
C LEU A 46 6.82 -5.49 18.36
N ALA A 47 7.63 -4.47 18.68
CA ALA A 47 7.95 -3.40 17.75
C ALA A 47 8.49 -3.94 16.42
N LEU A 48 9.38 -4.93 16.46
CA LEU A 48 9.88 -5.62 15.27
C LEU A 48 8.76 -6.23 14.43
N GLN A 49 7.81 -6.96 15.03
CA GLN A 49 6.68 -7.55 14.30
C GLN A 49 5.83 -6.48 13.61
N HIS A 50 5.53 -5.39 14.31
CA HIS A 50 4.75 -4.30 13.74
C HIS A 50 5.51 -3.58 12.60
N PHE A 51 6.82 -3.36 12.75
CA PHE A 51 7.64 -2.82 11.66
C PHE A 51 7.69 -3.76 10.45
N LEU A 52 7.83 -5.08 10.64
CA LEU A 52 7.85 -6.06 9.56
C LEU A 52 6.57 -6.00 8.72
N ILE A 53 5.41 -5.94 9.38
CA ILE A 53 4.12 -5.83 8.70
C ILE A 53 4.02 -4.51 7.93
N SER A 54 4.36 -3.38 8.56
CA SER A 54 4.30 -2.08 7.88
C SER A 54 5.28 -1.99 6.71
N ALA A 55 6.47 -2.58 6.82
CA ALA A 55 7.43 -2.65 5.73
C ALA A 55 6.89 -3.46 4.54
N LYS A 56 6.29 -4.62 4.79
CA LYS A 56 5.59 -5.44 3.79
C LYS A 56 4.40 -4.76 3.13
N LEU A 57 3.88 -3.67 3.72
CA LEU A 57 2.83 -2.82 3.14
C LEU A 57 3.39 -1.62 2.38
N GLY A 58 4.71 -1.58 2.12
CA GLY A 58 5.34 -0.49 1.38
C GLY A 58 5.80 0.69 2.25
N HIS A 59 5.89 0.55 3.58
CA HIS A 59 6.38 1.64 4.44
C HIS A 59 7.91 1.68 4.54
N THR A 60 8.52 2.75 4.03
CA THR A 60 9.98 2.93 3.97
C THR A 60 10.61 3.15 5.34
N ASP A 61 10.02 3.98 6.21
CA ASP A 61 10.58 4.25 7.54
C ASP A 61 10.58 3.00 8.44
N SER A 62 9.66 2.06 8.19
CA SER A 62 9.65 0.78 8.89
C SER A 62 10.89 -0.05 8.54
N LEU A 63 11.32 -0.10 7.27
CA LEU A 63 12.55 -0.79 6.88
C LEU A 63 13.78 -0.20 7.58
N ARG A 64 13.83 1.13 7.72
CA ARG A 64 14.92 1.80 8.43
C ARG A 64 14.98 1.37 9.89
N ASN A 65 13.83 1.28 10.57
CA ASN A 65 13.76 0.84 11.95
C ASN A 65 14.10 -0.65 12.12
N ILE A 66 13.72 -1.52 11.17
CA ILE A 66 14.14 -2.93 11.18
C ILE A 66 15.66 -3.03 11.05
N ASN A 67 16.30 -2.20 10.21
CA ASN A 67 17.76 -2.15 10.12
C ASN A 67 18.42 -1.69 11.43
N CYS A 68 17.84 -0.72 12.14
CA CYS A 68 18.30 -0.36 13.49
C CYS A 68 18.20 -1.54 14.45
N LEU A 69 17.07 -2.25 14.45
CA LEU A 69 16.86 -3.45 15.28
C LEU A 69 17.80 -4.61 14.91
N LEU A 70 18.21 -4.72 13.64
CA LEU A 70 19.22 -5.66 13.18
C LEU A 70 20.61 -5.32 13.76
N LYS A 71 20.98 -4.04 13.76
CA LYS A 71 22.25 -3.57 14.37
C LYS A 71 22.29 -3.76 15.88
N GLU A 72 21.14 -3.68 16.53
CA GLU A 72 20.97 -3.97 17.96
C GLU A 72 20.94 -5.48 18.28
N GLY A 73 20.93 -6.35 17.27
CA GLY A 73 20.88 -7.81 17.44
C GLY A 73 19.50 -8.36 17.81
N ILE A 74 18.44 -7.57 17.68
CA ILE A 74 17.06 -7.97 18.00
C ILE A 74 16.37 -8.58 16.78
N ALA A 75 16.61 -8.01 15.60
CA ALA A 75 16.15 -8.55 14.33
C ALA A 75 17.22 -9.42 13.70
N THR A 76 16.81 -10.43 12.94
CA THR A 76 17.70 -11.26 12.14
C THR A 76 17.86 -10.70 10.74
N LYS A 77 18.92 -11.12 10.04
CA LYS A 77 19.09 -10.76 8.62
C LYS A 77 17.92 -11.25 7.76
N ALA A 78 17.38 -12.43 8.08
CA ALA A 78 16.21 -12.97 7.40
C ALA A 78 14.96 -12.10 7.58
N ASP A 79 14.78 -11.49 8.76
CA ASP A 79 13.67 -10.55 8.99
C ASP A 79 13.79 -9.32 8.09
N TYR A 80 14.99 -8.75 7.98
CA TYR A 80 15.26 -7.60 7.12
C TYR A 80 15.08 -7.93 5.64
N ASP A 81 15.64 -9.03 5.18
CA ASP A 81 15.54 -9.46 3.77
C ASP A 81 14.08 -9.77 3.40
N GLY A 82 13.33 -10.44 4.27
CA GLY A 82 11.91 -10.69 4.07
C GLY A 82 11.03 -9.43 4.13
N ALA A 83 11.42 -8.42 4.90
CA ALA A 83 10.76 -7.12 4.91
C ALA A 83 10.99 -6.37 3.59
N LEU A 84 12.24 -6.38 3.11
CA LEU A 84 12.63 -5.72 1.87
C LEU A 84 11.91 -6.32 0.66
N GLN A 85 11.90 -7.65 0.56
CA GLN A 85 11.18 -8.34 -0.51
C GLN A 85 9.68 -8.02 -0.49
N GLY A 86 9.05 -7.99 0.69
CA GLY A 86 7.64 -7.63 0.79
C GLY A 86 7.35 -6.17 0.46
N HIS A 87 8.28 -5.26 0.78
CA HIS A 87 8.18 -3.85 0.43
C HIS A 87 8.23 -3.63 -1.09
N GLU A 88 9.15 -4.31 -1.77
CA GLU A 88 9.25 -4.30 -3.23
C GLU A 88 7.98 -4.86 -3.87
N ALA A 89 7.48 -6.00 -3.38
CA ALA A 89 6.24 -6.60 -3.86
C ALA A 89 5.02 -5.69 -3.67
N ALA A 90 4.89 -5.01 -2.53
CA ALA A 90 3.80 -4.07 -2.30
C ALA A 90 3.87 -2.84 -3.22
N THR A 91 5.09 -2.38 -3.50
CA THR A 91 5.32 -1.27 -4.45
C THR A 91 4.96 -1.69 -5.87
N GLU A 92 5.34 -2.91 -6.26
CA GLU A 92 5.01 -3.48 -7.56
C GLU A 92 3.50 -3.72 -7.70
N GLU A 93 2.81 -4.28 -6.69
CA GLU A 93 1.36 -4.47 -6.70
C GLU A 93 0.62 -3.13 -6.83
N MET A 94 1.06 -2.10 -6.10
CA MET A 94 0.49 -0.75 -6.21
C MET A 94 0.74 -0.12 -7.60
N SER A 95 1.77 -0.59 -8.30
CA SER A 95 2.14 -0.17 -9.65
C SER A 95 1.71 -1.15 -10.75
N SER A 96 1.07 -2.27 -10.42
CA SER A 96 0.93 -3.42 -11.33
C SER A 96 -0.09 -3.18 -12.45
N PRO A 97 0.17 -3.73 -13.65
CA PRO A 97 -0.62 -3.50 -14.86
C PRO A 97 -2.02 -4.13 -14.83
N THR A 98 -2.37 -4.97 -13.85
CA THR A 98 -3.74 -5.46 -13.63
C THR A 98 -4.73 -4.30 -13.46
N ARG A 99 -4.27 -3.17 -12.93
CA ARG A 99 -5.05 -1.92 -12.86
C ARG A 99 -5.13 -1.20 -14.20
N ASP A 100 -4.07 -1.20 -15.00
CA ASP A 100 -4.08 -0.62 -16.35
C ASP A 100 -4.97 -1.45 -17.30
N GLU A 101 -5.00 -2.77 -17.14
CA GLU A 101 -5.93 -3.64 -17.85
C GLU A 101 -7.38 -3.44 -17.39
N ALA A 102 -7.64 -3.18 -16.09
CA ALA A 102 -8.95 -2.77 -15.61
C ALA A 102 -9.40 -1.42 -16.20
N LYS A 103 -8.49 -0.45 -16.40
CA LYS A 103 -8.76 0.79 -17.14
C LYS A 103 -9.13 0.49 -18.61
N VAL A 104 -8.41 -0.40 -19.27
CA VAL A 104 -8.66 -0.78 -20.68
C VAL A 104 -9.96 -1.59 -20.83
N MET A 105 -10.27 -2.50 -19.91
CA MET A 105 -11.49 -3.32 -19.91
C MET A 105 -12.72 -2.52 -19.50
N GLY A 106 -12.58 -1.55 -18.59
CA GLY A 106 -13.61 -0.57 -18.28
C GLY A 106 -13.97 0.28 -19.50
N TRP A 107 -12.97 0.76 -20.25
CA TRP A 107 -13.19 1.48 -21.52
C TRP A 107 -13.85 0.63 -22.60
N ARG A 108 -13.42 -0.63 -22.78
CA ARG A 108 -14.02 -1.54 -23.78
C ARG A 108 -15.51 -1.83 -23.54
N LYS A 109 -15.94 -1.91 -22.28
CA LYS A 109 -17.35 -2.13 -21.93
C LYS A 109 -18.21 -0.87 -22.10
N ILE A 110 -17.63 0.32 -21.97
CA ILE A 110 -18.33 1.60 -22.19
C ILE A 110 -18.53 1.84 -23.69
N THR A 111 -17.56 1.49 -24.54
CA THR A 111 -17.65 1.68 -26.00
C THR A 111 -18.55 0.66 -26.70
N THR A 112 -18.65 -0.56 -26.18
CA THR A 112 -19.54 -1.60 -26.75
C THR A 112 -21.02 -1.36 -26.46
N CYS A 113 -21.38 -0.63 -25.40
CA CYS A 113 -22.76 -0.19 -25.17
C CYS A 113 -23.17 1.04 -26.01
N ALA A 114 -22.23 1.68 -26.72
CA ALA A 114 -22.47 2.88 -27.52
C ALA A 114 -22.56 2.62 -29.04
N GLY A 115 -22.51 1.35 -29.46
CA GLY A 115 -22.52 0.96 -30.87
C GLY A 115 -23.48 -0.17 -31.16
N SER A 116 -24.75 0.15 -31.42
CA SER A 116 -25.61 -0.58 -32.36
C SER A 116 -26.69 0.38 -32.87
N PRO A 117 -26.85 0.57 -34.20
CA PRO A 117 -27.99 1.30 -34.76
C PRO A 117 -29.33 0.57 -34.51
#